data_AF-A0A438BJH7-F1
#
_entry.id   AF-A0A438BJH7-F1
#
_cell.length_a   1.000
_cell.length_b   1.000
_cell.length_c   1.000
_cell.angle_alpha   90.00
_cell.angle_beta   90.00
_cell.angle_gamma   90.00
#
_symmetry.space_group_name_H-M   'P 1'
#
loop_
_entity.id
_entity.type
_entity.pdbx_description
1 polymer ?
#
loop_
_entity_poly.entity_id
_entity_poly.type
_entity_poly.pdbx_seq_one_letter_code
_entity_poly.pdbx_strand_id
1 'polypeptide(L)' 'MPIGRVDFFFEDQRAVGEFDGLAKYTKHLRPGQTTEQAVIEEKLREDRIRRAGYGVARWGWRELSEPAEVARRLRRAFG' A
#
# COMPACT_ATOMS: atom_id res chain seq x y z
N MET A 1 4.51 4.17 -18.90
CA MET A 1 4.38 2.94 -18.07
C MET A 1 3.55 3.29 -16.84
N PRO A 2 2.50 2.53 -16.49
CA PRO A 2 1.78 2.75 -15.24
C PRO A 2 2.68 2.54 -14.00
N ILE A 3 2.53 3.36 -12.96
CA ILE A 3 3.38 3.34 -11.74
C ILE A 3 3.10 2.08 -10.90
N GLY A 4 1.82 1.76 -10.72
CA GLY A 4 1.31 0.63 -9.95
C GLY A 4 -0.20 0.68 -9.78
N ARG A 5 -0.82 -0.43 -9.35
CA ARG A 5 -2.20 -0.48 -8.85
C ARG A 5 -2.16 -0.33 -7.32
N VAL A 6 -3.10 0.42 -6.77
CA VAL A 6 -3.26 0.66 -5.32
C VAL A 6 -4.70 0.36 -4.90
N ASP A 7 -4.92 0.06 -3.62
CA ASP A 7 -6.27 -0.19 -3.10
C ASP A 7 -7.11 1.11 -3.06
N PHE A 8 -6.49 2.24 -2.68
CA PHE A 8 -7.13 3.54 -2.59
C PHE A 8 -6.25 4.65 -3.20
N PHE A 9 -6.85 5.52 -4.01
CA PHE A 9 -6.19 6.67 -4.62
C PHE A 9 -6.86 7.98 -4.22
N PHE A 10 -6.10 8.87 -3.58
CA PHE A 10 -6.53 10.20 -3.18
C PHE A 10 -5.83 11.22 -4.08
N GLU A 11 -6.48 11.54 -5.20
CA GLU A 11 -5.91 12.36 -6.28
C GLU A 11 -5.54 13.76 -5.79
N ASP A 12 -6.48 14.45 -5.14
CA ASP A 12 -6.32 15.83 -4.68
C ASP A 12 -5.19 16.00 -3.65
N GLN A 13 -4.98 14.97 -2.82
CA GLN A 13 -3.95 14.97 -1.77
C GLN A 13 -2.63 14.36 -2.24
N ARG A 14 -2.56 13.92 -3.50
CA ARG A 14 -1.42 13.16 -4.04
C ARG A 14 -0.99 12.05 -3.09
N ALA A 15 -1.94 11.22 -2.67
CA ALA A 15 -1.66 10.13 -1.76
C ALA A 15 -2.33 8.82 -2.17
N VAL A 16 -1.77 7.71 -1.70
CA VAL A 16 -2.32 6.36 -1.87
C VAL A 16 -2.54 5.72 -0.51
N GLY A 17 -3.60 4.92 -0.43
CA GLY A 17 -3.88 4.03 0.70
C GLY A 17 -3.76 2.58 0.26
N GLU A 18 -3.06 1.75 1.04
CA GLU A 18 -2.97 0.31 0.80
C GLU A 18 -3.51 -0.43 2.03
N PHE A 19 -4.41 -1.39 1.78
CA PHE A 19 -4.93 -2.27 2.82
C PHE A 19 -4.15 -3.59 2.79
N ASP A 20 -3.38 -3.82 3.86
CA ASP A 20 -2.60 -5.04 4.01
C ASP A 20 -3.37 -6.05 4.86
N GLY A 21 -4.08 -6.93 4.17
CA GLY A 21 -4.55 -8.15 4.80
C GLY A 21 -3.36 -9.07 5.07
N LEU A 22 -3.18 -9.50 6.33
CA LEU A 22 -2.20 -10.52 6.76
C LEU A 22 -2.09 -11.76 5.84
N ALA A 23 -3.09 -12.01 4.99
CA ALA A 23 -3.17 -13.08 4.00
C ALA A 23 -2.34 -12.86 2.70
N LYS A 24 -1.77 -11.67 2.45
CA LYS A 24 -1.08 -11.42 1.17
C LYS A 24 0.26 -12.17 1.00
N TYR A 25 0.86 -12.72 2.07
CA TYR A 25 2.16 -13.41 1.98
C TYR A 25 2.10 -14.90 1.65
N THR A 26 0.90 -15.51 1.58
CA THR A 26 0.78 -16.96 1.27
C THR A 26 -0.23 -17.30 0.18
N LYS A 27 -1.18 -16.41 -0.18
CA LYS A 27 -2.30 -16.78 -1.07
C LYS A 27 -2.37 -16.09 -2.44
N HIS A 28 -1.51 -15.11 -2.73
CA HIS A 28 -1.57 -14.33 -3.99
C HIS A 28 -0.32 -14.41 -4.86
N LEU A 29 0.49 -15.46 -4.68
CA LEU A 29 1.61 -15.72 -5.57
C LEU A 29 1.09 -16.05 -6.96
N ARG A 30 1.66 -15.41 -7.98
CA ARG A 30 1.44 -15.84 -9.37
C ARG A 30 2.05 -17.25 -9.54
N PRO A 31 1.59 -18.06 -10.50
CA PRO A 31 2.19 -19.35 -10.77
C PRO A 31 3.71 -19.22 -10.97
N GLY A 32 4.50 -19.90 -10.13
CA GLY A 32 5.97 -19.86 -10.15
C GLY A 32 6.62 -18.68 -9.44
N GLN A 33 5.85 -17.76 -8.83
CA GLN A 33 6.39 -16.65 -8.05
C GLN A 33 6.67 -17.08 -6.61
N THR A 34 7.84 -16.74 -6.08
CA THR A 34 8.15 -16.97 -4.67
C THR A 34 7.63 -15.82 -3.79
N THR A 35 7.45 -16.09 -2.50
CA THR A 35 7.06 -15.05 -1.52
C THR A 35 8.06 -13.90 -1.49
N GLU A 36 9.35 -14.18 -1.57
CA GLU A 36 10.41 -13.17 -1.61
C GLU A 36 10.28 -12.27 -2.83
N GLN A 37 10.01 -12.84 -4.02
CA GLN A 37 9.78 -12.08 -5.23
C GLN A 37 8.56 -11.17 -5.12
N ALA A 38 7.46 -11.65 -4.53
CA ALA A 38 6.27 -10.85 -4.30
C ALA A 38 6.54 -9.67 -3.35
N VAL A 39 7.28 -9.89 -2.26
CA VAL A 39 7.68 -8.82 -1.32
C VAL A 39 8.60 -7.79 -1.99
N ILE A 40 9.55 -8.23 -2.81
CA ILE A 40 10.44 -7.34 -3.55
C ILE A 40 9.64 -6.47 -4.54
N GLU A 41 8.72 -7.07 -5.29
CA GLU A 41 7.87 -6.34 -6.24
C GLU A 41 6.96 -5.32 -5.54
N GLU A 42 6.39 -5.68 -4.40
CA GLU A 42 5.60 -4.79 -3.55
C GLU A 42 6.42 -3.58 -3.12
N LYS A 43 7.64 -3.82 -2.61
CA LYS A 43 8.55 -2.77 -2.17
C LYS A 43 8.96 -1.86 -3.32
N LEU A 44 9.30 -2.43 -4.48
CA LEU A 44 9.65 -1.66 -5.68
C LEU A 44 8.47 -0.82 -6.18
N ARG A 45 7.23 -1.31 -6.04
CA ARG A 45 6.03 -0.56 -6.39
C ARG A 45 5.84 0.64 -5.47
N GLU A 46 5.92 0.43 -4.16
CA GLU A 46 5.82 1.51 -3.18
C GLU A 46 6.91 2.57 -3.40
N ASP A 47 8.14 2.15 -3.65
CA ASP A 47 9.25 3.05 -3.97
C ASP A 47 8.99 3.90 -5.22
N ARG A 48 8.38 3.32 -6.28
CA ARG A 48 8.01 4.09 -7.48
C ARG A 48 6.93 5.12 -7.16
N ILE A 49 5.95 4.77 -6.34
CA ILE A 49 4.87 5.68 -5.91
C ILE A 49 5.45 6.85 -5.11
N ARG A 50 6.32 6.56 -4.13
CA ARG A 50 7.01 7.58 -3.33
C ARG A 50 7.89 8.50 -4.20
N ARG A 51 8.64 7.93 -5.15
CA ARG A 51 9.46 8.71 -6.10
C ARG A 51 8.64 9.59 -7.04
N ALA A 52 7.39 9.21 -7.33
CA ALA A 52 6.46 10.05 -8.08
C ALA A 52 5.84 11.18 -7.22
N GLY A 53 6.26 11.32 -5.96
CA GLY A 53 5.84 12.37 -5.05
C GLY A 53 4.49 12.11 -4.39
N TYR A 54 4.06 10.84 -4.31
CA TYR A 54 2.84 10.47 -3.61
C TYR A 54 3.11 10.08 -2.16
N GLY A 55 2.26 10.54 -1.25
CA GLY A 55 2.18 10.02 0.11
C GLY A 55 1.65 8.59 0.12
N VAL A 56 2.06 7.79 1.10
CA VAL A 56 1.62 6.38 1.23
C VAL A 56 1.16 6.12 2.66
N ALA A 57 -0.10 5.72 2.83
CA ALA A 57 -0.66 5.22 4.07
C ALA A 57 -0.95 3.72 3.96
N ARG A 58 -0.55 2.94 4.96
CA ARG A 58 -0.85 1.50 5.04
C ARG A 58 -1.59 1.20 6.33
N TRP A 59 -2.60 0.34 6.27
CA TRP A 59 -3.28 -0.20 7.44
C TRP A 59 -3.73 -1.64 7.18
N GLY A 60 -3.85 -2.44 8.23
CA GLY A 60 -4.36 -3.81 8.15
C GLY A 60 -5.57 -4.00 9.04
N TRP A 61 -5.94 -5.26 9.27
CA TRP A 61 -7.08 -5.63 10.10
C TRP A 61 -7.00 -5.08 11.54
N ARG A 62 -5.79 -4.99 12.11
CA ARG A 62 -5.57 -4.48 13.46
C ARG A 62 -5.96 -3.01 13.60
N GLU A 63 -5.69 -2.20 12.59
CA GLU A 63 -6.01 -0.78 12.63
C GLU A 63 -7.49 -0.50 12.31
N LEU A 64 -8.22 -1.45 11.72
CA LEU A 64 -9.66 -1.29 11.47
C LEU A 64 -10.48 -1.29 12.76
N SER A 65 -10.00 -1.93 13.84
CA SER A 65 -10.65 -1.80 15.15
C SER A 65 -10.45 -0.41 15.77
N GLU A 66 -9.55 0.41 15.22
CA GLU A 66 -9.27 1.77 15.67
C GLU A 66 -9.26 2.75 14.49
N PRO A 67 -10.44 3.16 13.97
CA PRO A 67 -10.54 4.01 12.77
C PRO A 67 -9.78 5.33 12.87
N ALA A 68 -9.59 5.86 14.10
CA ALA A 68 -8.79 7.05 14.35
C ALA A 68 -7.32 6.89 13.93
N GLU A 69 -6.76 5.68 14.06
CA GLU A 69 -5.39 5.38 13.65
C GLU A 69 -5.26 5.36 12.11
N VAL A 70 -6.25 4.80 11.40
CA VAL A 70 -6.31 4.84 9.94
C VAL A 70 -6.38 6.30 9.45
N ALA A 71 -7.27 7.10 10.05
CA ALA A 71 -7.40 8.52 9.73
C ALA A 71 -6.09 9.29 10.00
N ARG A 72 -5.39 9.00 11.10
CA ARG A 72 -4.10 9.61 11.42
C ARG A 72 -3.04 9.28 10.37
N ARG A 73 -2.97 8.02 9.91
CA ARG A 73 -2.03 7.59 8.86
C ARG A 73 -2.32 8.27 7.52
N LEU A 74 -3.60 8.39 7.15
CA LEU A 74 -4.03 9.09 5.94
C LEU A 74 -3.65 10.57 5.99
N ARG A 75 -3.98 11.27 7.09
CA ARG A 75 -3.61 12.69 7.27
C ARG A 75 -2.11 12.92 7.11
N ARG A 76 -1.28 12.04 7.70
CA ARG A 76 0.18 12.12 7.53
C ARG A 76 0.63 11.90 6.08
N ALA A 77 -0.08 11.08 5.31
CA ALA A 77 0.22 10.86 3.91
C ALA A 77 -0.22 12.04 3.02
N PHE A 78 -1.22 12.82 3.44
CA PHE A 78 -1.70 13.98 2.68
C PHE A 78 -0.76 15.19 2.77
N GLY A 79 0.14 15.23 3.77
CA GLY A 79 1.00 16.37 4.07
C GLY A 79 0.50 17.13 5.28
#